data_AF-A0A2D8TUY0-F1
#
_entry.id   AF-A0A2D8TUY0-F1
#
_cell.length_a   1.000
_cell.length_b   1.000
_cell.length_c   1.000
_cell.angle_alpha   90.00
_cell.angle_beta   90.00
_cell.angle_gamma   90.00
#
_symmetry.space_group_name_H-M   'P 1'
#
loop_
_entity.id
_entity.type
_entity.pdbx_description
1 polymer ?
#
loop_
_entity_poly.entity_id
_entity_poly.type
_entity_poly.pdbx_seq_one_letter_code
_entity_poly.pdbx_strand_id
1 'polypeptide(L)'
;MSIQELNLQLKNYFESKDFTYVDLPLVFDSDVFYEMSGEILRKQMYSFYDNSGKEKCLRPDLTIPVCHNYITNSQKFKSGKLCYSGPVFRSSTESEGSVELNQSGVEIIYEDNRNESQLINDIEIIQNALETLKNIGIEKINLRLGNLKYFMNFISVLNLPQRWKERLSRHYFRKDYFETLLARLSRGVGYDSQQRDKIIKEILGTETTNSEHLKKIIEEKNIFKSSRTTSEIIDRFNQKADMIIQKEDGLKIVELIREYQKINGNIDEYNQNLNKFIMDYDLNDFEDNTETLNKLNELCSSSKSVNEVIFLNNFRNTIEFYDGLIFEIFDTSGTYRLISGGRYDKLLKSLGSDEQLCAVGFATYNNEINKYLESKSNGQN
;
A
#
# COMPACT_ATOMS: atom_id res chain seq x y z
N MET A 1 -22.97 -20.57 13.07
CA MET A 1 -22.21 -21.26 12.00
C MET A 1 -20.79 -21.40 12.51
N SER A 2 -20.16 -22.56 12.39
CA SER A 2 -18.75 -22.71 12.79
C SER A 2 -17.85 -21.98 11.79
N ILE A 3 -16.62 -21.63 12.22
CA ILE A 3 -15.65 -20.99 11.32
C ILE A 3 -15.27 -21.89 10.13
N GLN A 4 -15.27 -23.22 10.33
CA GLN A 4 -14.99 -24.17 9.25
C GLN A 4 -16.14 -24.26 8.24
N GLU A 5 -17.39 -24.19 8.70
CA GLU A 5 -18.55 -24.09 7.81
C GLU A 5 -18.50 -22.80 6.97
N LEU A 6 -18.16 -21.67 7.60
CA LEU A 6 -17.99 -20.39 6.89
C LEU A 6 -16.85 -20.48 5.86
N ASN A 7 -15.69 -21.04 6.23
CA ASN A 7 -14.56 -21.23 5.33
C ASN A 7 -14.95 -22.06 4.09
N LEU A 8 -15.71 -23.14 4.29
CA LEU A 8 -16.16 -24.03 3.22
C LEU A 8 -17.21 -23.35 2.34
N GLN A 9 -18.16 -22.62 2.93
CA GLN A 9 -19.17 -21.88 2.19
C GLN A 9 -18.52 -20.82 1.28
N LEU A 10 -17.57 -20.04 1.81
CA LEU A 10 -16.84 -19.02 1.04
C LEU A 10 -16.03 -19.65 -0.09
N LYS A 11 -15.29 -20.73 0.19
CA LYS A 11 -14.54 -21.47 -0.85
C LYS A 11 -15.47 -21.91 -1.98
N ASN A 12 -16.54 -22.62 -1.66
CA ASN A 12 -17.48 -23.15 -2.66
C ASN A 12 -18.14 -22.01 -3.47
N TYR A 13 -18.43 -20.89 -2.82
CA TYR A 13 -18.95 -19.71 -3.49
C TYR A 13 -17.94 -19.13 -4.50
N PHE A 14 -16.67 -19.00 -4.13
CA PHE A 14 -15.64 -18.53 -5.07
C PHE A 14 -15.42 -19.49 -6.26
N GLU A 15 -15.41 -20.80 -6.02
CA GLU A 15 -15.33 -21.79 -7.10
C GLU A 15 -16.54 -21.70 -8.04
N SER A 16 -17.74 -21.40 -7.51
CA SER A 16 -18.94 -21.16 -8.33
C SER A 16 -18.87 -19.87 -9.17
N LYS A 17 -17.89 -19.00 -8.89
CA LYS A 17 -17.59 -17.74 -9.60
C LYS A 17 -16.37 -17.87 -10.52
N ASP A 18 -16.02 -19.10 -10.90
CA ASP A 18 -14.90 -19.42 -11.79
C ASP A 18 -13.50 -19.08 -11.23
N PHE A 19 -13.36 -18.89 -9.91
CA PHE A 19 -12.06 -18.79 -9.27
C PHE A 19 -11.49 -20.18 -9.00
N THR A 20 -10.23 -20.40 -9.38
CA THR A 20 -9.53 -21.66 -9.15
C THR A 20 -9.02 -21.72 -7.72
N TYR A 21 -9.45 -22.72 -6.95
CA TYR A 21 -8.95 -22.93 -5.59
C TYR A 21 -7.47 -23.31 -5.58
N VAL A 22 -6.69 -22.59 -4.78
CA VAL A 22 -5.26 -22.85 -4.55
C VAL A 22 -5.09 -23.38 -3.14
N ASP A 23 -4.77 -24.67 -3.03
CA ASP A 23 -4.37 -25.27 -1.76
C ASP A 23 -2.91 -24.92 -1.46
N LEU A 24 -2.65 -24.47 -0.23
CA LEU A 24 -1.35 -23.99 0.20
C LEU A 24 -0.93 -24.66 1.51
N PRO A 25 0.36 -24.98 1.70
CA PRO A 25 0.86 -25.47 2.97
C PRO A 25 0.72 -24.41 4.07
N LEU A 26 0.83 -24.84 5.33
CA LEU A 26 0.82 -23.93 6.49
C LEU A 26 2.20 -23.33 6.78
N VAL A 27 3.27 -24.03 6.40
CA VAL A 27 4.65 -23.67 6.69
C VAL A 27 5.38 -23.33 5.39
N PHE A 28 6.13 -22.24 5.42
CA PHE A 28 6.94 -21.76 4.30
C PHE A 28 8.34 -21.36 4.76
N ASP A 29 9.24 -21.18 3.80
CA ASP A 29 10.49 -20.46 4.02
C ASP A 29 10.18 -19.00 4.42
N SER A 30 10.82 -18.50 5.48
CA SER A 30 10.53 -17.14 5.97
C SER A 30 10.93 -16.04 4.99
N ASP A 31 11.94 -16.29 4.16
CA ASP A 31 12.44 -15.35 3.15
C ASP A 31 11.34 -14.90 2.17
N VAL A 32 10.40 -15.79 1.82
CA VAL A 32 9.26 -15.50 0.92
C VAL A 32 8.43 -14.33 1.44
N PHE A 33 8.32 -14.18 2.76
CA PHE A 33 7.54 -13.11 3.37
C PHE A 33 8.40 -11.90 3.73
N TYR A 34 9.66 -12.08 4.12
CA TYR A 34 10.50 -10.96 4.57
C TYR A 34 10.72 -9.87 3.51
N GLU A 35 10.79 -10.26 2.24
CA GLU A 35 10.98 -9.30 1.15
C GLU A 35 9.67 -8.62 0.74
N MET A 36 8.53 -9.25 1.01
CA MET A 36 7.25 -8.97 0.35
C MET A 36 6.18 -8.36 1.26
N SER A 37 6.28 -8.60 2.56
CA SER A 37 5.18 -8.39 3.51
C SER A 37 5.21 -7.06 4.28
N GLY A 38 6.29 -6.27 4.11
CA GLY A 38 6.49 -5.02 4.83
C GLY A 38 6.94 -5.20 6.29
N GLU A 39 7.27 -4.09 6.95
CA GLU A 39 7.78 -4.14 8.33
C GLU A 39 6.71 -4.58 9.35
N ILE A 40 5.44 -4.24 9.12
CA ILE A 40 4.35 -4.58 10.04
C ILE A 40 4.14 -6.09 10.09
N LEU A 41 3.92 -6.74 8.94
CA LEU A 41 3.64 -8.16 8.91
C LEU A 41 4.86 -8.97 9.37
N ARG A 42 6.07 -8.52 9.02
CA ARG A 42 7.33 -9.11 9.49
C ARG A 42 7.42 -9.18 11.02
N LYS A 43 6.99 -8.14 11.74
CA LYS A 43 6.99 -8.13 13.21
C LYS A 43 5.94 -9.06 13.81
N GLN A 44 4.96 -9.48 13.01
CA GLN A 44 3.86 -10.34 13.45
C GLN A 44 4.07 -11.82 13.10
N MET A 45 5.14 -12.18 12.39
CA MET A 45 5.38 -13.54 11.95
C MET A 45 5.81 -14.46 13.10
N TYR A 46 5.28 -15.69 13.10
CA TYR A 46 5.84 -16.79 13.89
C TYR A 46 6.88 -17.53 13.05
N SER A 47 8.17 -17.30 13.34
CA SER A 47 9.27 -18.06 12.75
C SER A 47 9.89 -19.07 13.72
N PHE A 48 10.46 -20.12 13.16
CA PHE A 48 11.14 -21.21 13.85
C PHE A 48 12.20 -21.82 12.92
N TYR A 49 13.13 -22.58 13.48
CA TYR A 49 14.15 -23.29 12.70
C TYR A 49 13.75 -24.75 12.51
N ASP A 50 13.89 -25.25 11.29
CA ASP A 50 13.76 -26.68 11.04
C ASP A 50 15.01 -27.46 11.49
N ASN A 51 14.98 -28.79 11.35
CA ASN A 51 16.09 -29.66 11.76
C ASN A 51 17.40 -29.40 10.95
N SER A 52 17.34 -28.69 9.83
CA SER A 52 18.51 -28.29 9.03
C SER A 52 19.06 -26.93 9.43
N GLY A 53 18.42 -26.24 10.38
CA GLY A 53 18.75 -24.87 10.77
C GLY A 53 18.23 -23.81 9.80
N LYS A 54 17.35 -24.17 8.86
CA LYS A 54 16.70 -23.21 7.96
C LYS A 54 15.53 -22.54 8.67
N GLU A 55 15.44 -21.22 8.56
CA GLU A 55 14.32 -20.46 9.13
C GLU A 55 13.04 -20.69 8.30
N LYS A 56 11.98 -21.08 9.00
CA LYS A 56 10.64 -21.34 8.51
C LYS A 56 9.65 -20.46 9.25
N CYS A 57 8.50 -20.21 8.65
CA CYS A 57 7.40 -19.55 9.34
C CYS A 57 6.07 -20.25 9.11
N LEU A 58 5.17 -20.13 10.07
CA LEU A 58 3.75 -20.29 9.81
C LEU A 58 3.30 -19.14 8.91
N ARG A 59 2.51 -19.44 7.87
CA ARG A 59 2.10 -18.43 6.88
C ARG A 59 1.36 -17.28 7.57
N PRO A 60 1.85 -16.04 7.46
CA PRO A 60 1.15 -14.88 7.99
C PRO A 60 0.10 -14.35 7.00
N ASP A 61 0.12 -14.80 5.76
CA ASP A 61 -0.70 -14.27 4.66
C ASP A 61 -0.92 -15.35 3.59
N LEU A 62 -2.01 -15.22 2.83
CA LEU A 62 -2.37 -16.12 1.74
C LEU A 62 -2.18 -15.51 0.36
N THR A 63 -2.27 -14.19 0.20
CA THR A 63 -2.07 -13.49 -1.07
C THR A 63 -0.67 -13.73 -1.62
N ILE A 64 0.36 -13.47 -0.82
CA ILE A 64 1.78 -13.64 -1.22
C ILE A 64 2.06 -15.06 -1.78
N PRO A 65 1.76 -16.15 -1.05
CA PRO A 65 2.01 -17.50 -1.55
C PRO A 65 1.11 -17.89 -2.74
N VAL A 66 -0.13 -17.38 -2.84
CA VAL A 66 -0.98 -17.61 -4.02
C VAL A 66 -0.37 -16.97 -5.26
N CYS A 67 0.02 -15.68 -5.17
CA CYS A 67 0.66 -14.97 -6.27
C CYS A 67 1.99 -15.62 -6.67
N HIS A 68 2.82 -16.01 -5.69
CA HIS A 68 4.09 -16.69 -5.95
C HIS A 68 3.88 -18.04 -6.65
N ASN A 69 2.88 -18.83 -6.21
CA ASN A 69 2.54 -20.09 -6.85
C ASN A 69 2.06 -19.89 -8.30
N TYR A 70 1.26 -18.85 -8.55
CA TYR A 70 0.82 -18.49 -9.90
C TYR A 70 2.00 -18.11 -10.79
N ILE A 71 2.91 -17.24 -10.34
CA ILE A 71 4.07 -16.82 -11.13
C ILE A 71 4.99 -18.02 -11.44
N THR A 72 5.20 -18.91 -10.48
CA THR A 72 6.09 -20.07 -10.64
C THR A 72 5.47 -21.18 -11.50
N ASN A 73 4.14 -21.27 -11.55
CA ASN A 73 3.41 -22.36 -12.18
C ASN A 73 2.25 -21.88 -13.07
N SER A 74 2.40 -20.76 -13.77
CA SER A 74 1.31 -20.09 -14.51
C SER A 74 0.63 -21.04 -15.51
N GLN A 75 1.41 -21.91 -16.16
CA GLN A 75 0.95 -22.93 -17.10
C GLN A 75 -0.02 -23.98 -16.50
N LYS A 76 -0.11 -24.09 -15.16
CA LYS A 76 -1.03 -25.00 -14.47
C LYS A 76 -2.40 -24.36 -14.22
N PHE A 77 -2.53 -23.05 -14.41
CA PHE A 77 -3.75 -22.31 -14.16
C PHE A 77 -4.47 -21.98 -15.47
N LYS A 78 -5.80 -22.12 -15.47
CA LYS A 78 -6.64 -21.77 -16.63
C LYS A 78 -6.74 -20.25 -16.83
N SER A 79 -6.69 -19.50 -15.74
CA SER A 79 -6.75 -18.04 -15.68
C SER A 79 -6.07 -17.56 -14.40
N GLY A 80 -5.81 -16.26 -14.29
CA GLY A 80 -5.33 -15.66 -13.04
C GLY A 80 -6.42 -15.36 -12.02
N LYS A 81 -7.62 -15.94 -12.14
CA LYS A 81 -8.68 -15.86 -11.12
C LYS A 81 -8.50 -17.00 -10.12
N LEU A 82 -7.96 -16.69 -8.95
CA LEU A 82 -7.56 -17.65 -7.93
C LEU A 82 -8.32 -17.39 -6.63
N CYS A 83 -8.62 -18.43 -5.85
CA CYS A 83 -9.19 -18.28 -4.52
C CYS A 83 -8.49 -19.17 -3.49
N TYR A 84 -8.65 -18.81 -2.23
CA TYR A 84 -8.12 -19.54 -1.08
C TYR A 84 -9.08 -19.42 0.10
N SER A 85 -8.91 -20.33 1.06
CA SER A 85 -9.66 -20.36 2.32
C SER A 85 -8.86 -21.16 3.33
N GLY A 86 -8.58 -20.57 4.50
CA GLY A 86 -7.91 -21.27 5.59
C GLY A 86 -7.23 -20.35 6.61
N PRO A 87 -6.48 -20.94 7.55
CA PRO A 87 -5.85 -20.20 8.62
C PRO A 87 -4.60 -19.45 8.18
N VAL A 88 -4.33 -18.34 8.84
CA VAL A 88 -3.08 -17.57 8.85
C VAL A 88 -2.68 -17.30 10.31
N PHE A 89 -1.39 -17.10 10.55
CA PHE A 89 -0.85 -16.99 11.91
C PHE A 89 -0.12 -15.66 12.10
N ARG A 90 -0.59 -14.84 13.04
CA ARG A 90 -0.02 -13.52 13.33
C ARG A 90 0.04 -13.29 14.83
N SER A 91 1.15 -12.74 15.32
CA SER A 91 1.22 -12.24 16.70
C SER A 91 0.44 -10.94 16.77
N SER A 92 -0.84 -11.05 17.11
CA SER A 92 -1.73 -9.93 17.26
C SER A 92 -1.74 -9.44 18.72
N THR A 93 -1.82 -8.13 18.90
CA THR A 93 -2.21 -7.51 20.17
C THR A 93 -3.73 -7.28 20.27
N GLU A 94 -4.47 -7.51 19.18
CA GLU A 94 -5.88 -7.13 19.00
C GLU A 94 -6.88 -8.30 18.96
N SER A 95 -6.43 -9.53 18.67
CA SER A 95 -7.28 -10.72 18.82
C SER A 95 -7.28 -11.15 20.28
N GLU A 96 -8.41 -11.68 20.78
CA GLU A 96 -8.61 -12.20 22.14
C GLU A 96 -7.73 -13.44 22.44
N GLY A 97 -6.41 -13.31 22.30
CA GLY A 97 -5.41 -14.34 22.57
C GLY A 97 -5.17 -15.36 21.45
N SER A 98 -6.03 -15.46 20.42
CA SER A 98 -5.78 -16.41 19.32
C SER A 98 -4.77 -15.87 18.32
N VAL A 99 -3.69 -16.64 18.15
CA VAL A 99 -2.64 -16.41 17.15
C VAL A 99 -3.07 -16.85 15.74
N GLU A 100 -4.10 -17.70 15.67
CA GLU A 100 -4.71 -18.20 14.44
C GLU A 100 -5.91 -17.34 14.06
N LEU A 101 -5.90 -16.88 12.82
CA LEU A 101 -6.98 -16.14 12.16
C LEU A 101 -7.37 -16.89 10.90
N ASN A 102 -8.63 -16.83 10.50
CA ASN A 102 -9.10 -17.46 9.27
C ASN A 102 -9.43 -16.39 8.22
N GLN A 103 -8.98 -16.65 6.99
CA GLN A 103 -9.18 -15.79 5.85
C GLN A 103 -9.65 -16.62 4.65
N SER A 104 -10.56 -16.04 3.89
CA SER A 104 -10.91 -16.54 2.56
C SER A 104 -10.81 -15.37 1.59
N GLY A 105 -10.27 -15.60 0.41
CA GLY A 105 -10.03 -14.49 -0.51
C GLY A 105 -9.96 -14.93 -1.95
N VAL A 106 -9.96 -13.93 -2.81
CA VAL A 106 -9.82 -14.09 -4.25
C VAL A 106 -8.78 -13.10 -4.77
N GLU A 107 -8.01 -13.56 -5.75
CA GLU A 107 -7.01 -12.77 -6.46
C GLU A 107 -7.34 -12.79 -7.96
N ILE A 108 -7.25 -11.64 -8.61
CA ILE A 108 -7.37 -11.49 -10.06
C ILE A 108 -6.02 -11.01 -10.59
N ILE A 109 -5.30 -11.91 -11.25
CA ILE A 109 -3.99 -11.68 -11.89
C ILE A 109 -4.18 -11.67 -13.40
N TYR A 110 -3.62 -10.69 -14.10
CA TYR A 110 -3.83 -10.53 -15.54
C TYR A 110 -2.72 -9.73 -16.23
N GLU A 111 -2.60 -9.95 -17.54
CA GLU A 111 -1.64 -9.31 -18.44
C GLU A 111 -2.28 -8.10 -19.13
N ASP A 112 -2.38 -6.96 -18.43
CA ASP A 112 -2.72 -5.66 -19.03
C ASP A 112 -2.57 -4.54 -18.00
N ASN A 113 -1.65 -3.59 -18.24
CA ASN A 113 -1.46 -2.46 -17.33
C ASN A 113 -2.20 -1.19 -17.73
N ARG A 114 -3.02 -1.23 -18.80
CA ARG A 114 -3.79 -0.06 -19.23
C ARG A 114 -4.78 0.34 -18.15
N ASN A 115 -4.98 1.65 -17.98
CA ASN A 115 -5.89 2.21 -16.96
C ASN A 115 -7.32 1.65 -17.08
N GLU A 116 -7.83 1.44 -18.30
CA GLU A 116 -9.14 0.84 -18.54
C GLU A 116 -9.24 -0.58 -17.96
N SER A 117 -8.24 -1.42 -18.21
CA SER A 117 -8.18 -2.78 -17.70
C SER A 117 -8.01 -2.81 -16.18
N GLN A 118 -7.23 -1.88 -15.61
CA GLN A 118 -7.15 -1.72 -14.16
C GLN A 118 -8.50 -1.38 -13.54
N LEU A 119 -9.20 -0.41 -14.11
CA LEU A 119 -10.52 0.02 -13.64
C LEU A 119 -11.56 -1.10 -13.70
N ILE A 120 -11.59 -1.89 -14.79
CA ILE A 120 -12.50 -3.03 -14.93
C ILE A 120 -12.27 -4.05 -13.80
N ASN A 121 -11.00 -4.40 -13.54
CA ASN A 121 -10.66 -5.36 -12.49
C ASN A 121 -10.89 -4.79 -11.07
N ASP A 122 -10.69 -3.48 -10.87
CA ASP A 122 -10.99 -2.76 -9.62
C ASP A 122 -12.50 -2.74 -9.32
N ILE A 123 -13.34 -2.60 -10.35
CA ILE A 123 -14.80 -2.70 -10.22
C ILE A 123 -15.20 -4.15 -9.94
N GLU A 124 -14.64 -5.11 -10.68
CA GLU A 124 -14.94 -6.53 -10.54
C GLU A 124 -14.60 -7.06 -9.14
N ILE A 125 -13.45 -6.66 -8.57
CA ILE A 125 -13.06 -7.14 -7.24
C ILE A 125 -14.00 -6.60 -6.13
N ILE A 126 -14.45 -5.34 -6.24
CA ILE A 126 -15.40 -4.76 -5.29
C ILE A 126 -16.77 -5.44 -5.45
N GLN A 127 -17.21 -5.69 -6.68
CA GLN A 127 -18.44 -6.47 -6.95
C GLN A 127 -18.38 -7.83 -6.28
N ASN A 128 -17.31 -8.59 -6.49
CA ASN A 128 -17.13 -9.90 -5.86
C ASN A 128 -17.14 -9.79 -4.33
N ALA A 129 -16.51 -8.77 -3.75
CA ALA A 129 -16.52 -8.55 -2.30
C ALA A 129 -17.94 -8.29 -1.76
N LEU A 130 -18.72 -7.43 -2.43
CA LEU A 130 -20.11 -7.14 -2.05
C LEU A 130 -21.01 -8.37 -2.19
N GLU A 131 -20.88 -9.12 -3.28
CA GLU A 131 -21.66 -10.34 -3.50
C GLU A 131 -21.29 -11.46 -2.53
N THR A 132 -20.03 -11.53 -2.11
CA THR A 132 -19.55 -12.47 -1.07
C THR A 132 -20.28 -12.24 0.25
N LEU A 133 -20.33 -10.99 0.72
CA LEU A 133 -21.02 -10.63 1.96
C LEU A 133 -22.53 -10.90 1.87
N LYS A 134 -23.14 -10.60 0.72
CA LYS A 134 -24.54 -10.92 0.45
C LYS A 134 -24.80 -12.44 0.48
N ASN A 135 -23.90 -13.26 -0.06
CA ASN A 135 -24.02 -14.72 -0.08
C ASN A 135 -24.08 -15.32 1.34
N ILE A 136 -23.37 -14.70 2.30
CA ILE A 136 -23.35 -15.13 3.70
C ILE A 136 -24.38 -14.39 4.58
N GLY A 137 -25.33 -13.67 3.97
CA GLY A 137 -26.46 -13.04 4.67
C GLY A 137 -26.17 -11.66 5.26
N ILE A 138 -25.07 -11.01 4.89
CA ILE A 138 -24.76 -9.63 5.33
C ILE A 138 -25.31 -8.66 4.28
N GLU A 139 -26.46 -8.07 4.59
CA GLU A 139 -27.22 -7.28 3.61
C GLU A 139 -26.82 -5.81 3.55
N LYS A 140 -26.29 -5.22 4.63
CA LYS A 140 -25.96 -3.80 4.72
C LYS A 140 -24.55 -3.59 5.24
N ILE A 141 -23.75 -2.80 4.53
CA ILE A 141 -22.34 -2.56 4.82
C ILE A 141 -21.94 -1.10 4.64
N ASN A 142 -20.85 -0.70 5.28
CA ASN A 142 -20.17 0.57 5.02
C ASN A 142 -18.85 0.27 4.28
N LEU A 143 -18.65 0.92 3.13
CA LEU A 143 -17.46 0.75 2.30
C LEU A 143 -16.53 1.95 2.49
N ARG A 144 -15.26 1.68 2.78
CA ARG A 144 -14.19 2.68 2.78
C ARG A 144 -13.28 2.45 1.58
N LEU A 145 -13.00 3.50 0.83
CA LEU A 145 -12.16 3.49 -0.37
C LEU A 145 -10.97 4.44 -0.19
N GLY A 146 -9.86 4.11 -0.83
CA GLY A 146 -8.70 4.98 -0.98
C GLY A 146 -7.91 4.60 -2.23
N ASN A 147 -7.01 5.46 -2.67
CA ASN A 147 -6.14 5.15 -3.80
C ASN A 147 -4.75 5.74 -3.58
N LEU A 148 -3.74 4.88 -3.51
CA LEU A 148 -2.38 5.32 -3.26
C LEU A 148 -1.82 6.13 -4.42
N LYS A 149 -2.25 5.86 -5.66
CA LYS A 149 -1.83 6.64 -6.83
C LYS A 149 -2.19 8.11 -6.68
N TYR A 150 -3.28 8.45 -6.00
CA TYR A 150 -3.68 9.84 -5.78
C TYR A 150 -2.67 10.56 -4.90
N PHE A 151 -2.26 9.92 -3.80
CA PHE A 151 -1.22 10.48 -2.95
C PHE A 151 0.12 10.60 -3.71
N MET A 152 0.48 9.61 -4.53
CA MET A 152 1.71 9.66 -5.33
C MET A 152 1.68 10.80 -6.36
N ASN A 153 0.56 10.96 -7.07
CA ASN A 153 0.35 12.05 -8.02
C ASN A 153 0.43 13.40 -7.32
N PHE A 154 -0.23 13.53 -6.17
CA PHE A 154 -0.16 14.74 -5.34
C PHE A 154 1.28 15.08 -4.92
N ILE A 155 2.04 14.11 -4.39
CA ILE A 155 3.45 14.33 -4.02
C ILE A 155 4.30 14.69 -5.24
N SER A 156 3.99 14.16 -6.43
CA SER A 156 4.76 14.41 -7.65
C SER A 156 4.68 15.86 -8.13
N VAL A 157 3.57 16.56 -7.88
CA VAL A 157 3.38 17.98 -8.26
C VAL A 157 3.92 18.96 -7.21
N LEU A 158 4.21 18.50 -5.99
CA LEU A 158 4.78 19.36 -4.95
C LEU A 158 6.16 19.90 -5.38
N ASN A 159 6.45 21.14 -5.00
CA ASN A 159 7.79 21.72 -5.18
C ASN A 159 8.77 21.16 -4.13
N LEU A 160 9.14 19.89 -4.30
CA LEU A 160 10.05 19.14 -3.44
C LEU A 160 11.18 18.51 -4.26
N PRO A 161 12.40 18.41 -3.69
CA PRO A 161 13.46 17.61 -4.29
C PRO A 161 12.98 16.17 -4.53
N GLN A 162 13.36 15.58 -5.67
CA GLN A 162 12.90 14.25 -6.08
C GLN A 162 13.08 13.17 -5.00
N ARG A 163 14.21 13.21 -4.29
CA ARG A 163 14.49 12.28 -3.19
C ARG A 163 13.51 12.40 -2.02
N TRP A 164 12.99 13.60 -1.75
CA TRP A 164 11.95 13.80 -0.73
C TRP A 164 10.60 13.28 -1.20
N LYS A 165 10.25 13.51 -2.48
CA LYS A 165 9.06 12.91 -3.09
C LYS A 165 9.07 11.39 -2.92
N GLU A 166 10.14 10.73 -3.38
CA GLU A 166 10.31 9.28 -3.25
C GLU A 166 10.28 8.79 -1.80
N ARG A 167 10.85 9.56 -0.87
CA ARG A 167 10.89 9.18 0.55
C ARG A 167 9.52 9.30 1.21
N LEU A 168 8.75 10.35 0.91
CA LEU A 168 7.38 10.51 1.40
C LEU A 168 6.49 9.41 0.81
N SER A 169 6.56 9.18 -0.50
CA SER A 169 5.86 8.10 -1.20
C SER A 169 6.15 6.73 -0.62
N ARG A 170 7.44 6.35 -0.50
CA ARG A 170 7.85 5.03 0.00
C ARG A 170 7.37 4.75 1.42
N HIS A 171 7.29 5.77 2.25
CA HIS A 171 7.03 5.60 3.68
C HIS A 171 5.64 6.07 4.10
N TYR A 172 4.73 6.30 3.16
CA TYR A 172 3.38 6.76 3.43
C TYR A 172 2.61 5.89 4.44
N PHE A 173 2.73 4.57 4.31
CA PHE A 173 2.08 3.58 5.18
C PHE A 173 2.64 3.56 6.61
N ARG A 174 3.89 3.99 6.79
CA ARG A 174 4.56 3.93 8.10
C ARG A 174 4.21 5.17 8.90
N LYS A 175 2.98 5.25 9.42
CA LYS A 175 2.43 6.41 10.14
C LYS A 175 3.48 7.16 10.97
N ASP A 176 4.07 6.53 11.99
CA ASP A 176 5.00 7.22 12.91
C ASP A 176 6.28 7.71 12.23
N TYR A 177 6.77 6.96 11.25
CA TYR A 177 7.94 7.37 10.48
C TYR A 177 7.59 8.49 9.48
N PHE A 178 6.44 8.41 8.82
CA PHE A 178 5.92 9.47 7.95
C PHE A 178 5.74 10.78 8.73
N GLU A 179 5.19 10.70 9.95
CA GLU A 179 5.10 11.83 10.88
C GLU A 179 6.48 12.41 11.21
N THR A 180 7.48 11.55 11.43
CA THR A 180 8.87 11.98 11.63
C THR A 180 9.45 12.67 10.38
N LEU A 181 9.09 12.22 9.17
CA LEU A 181 9.50 12.88 7.93
C LEU A 181 8.89 14.28 7.81
N LEU A 182 7.59 14.44 8.09
CA LEU A 182 6.93 15.74 8.08
C LEU A 182 7.52 16.67 9.14
N ALA A 183 7.78 16.16 10.34
CA ALA A 183 8.44 16.93 11.41
C ALA A 183 9.87 17.34 11.07
N ARG A 184 10.57 16.58 10.22
CA ARG A 184 11.88 16.95 9.69
C ARG A 184 11.75 18.00 8.58
N LEU A 185 10.75 17.87 7.71
CA LEU A 185 10.50 18.81 6.62
C LEU A 185 10.16 20.21 7.18
N SER A 186 9.32 20.27 8.22
CA SER A 186 8.91 21.53 8.86
C SER A 186 10.02 22.28 9.59
N ARG A 187 11.15 21.63 9.90
CA ARG A 187 12.33 22.29 10.49
C ARG A 187 13.26 22.89 9.44
N GLY A 188 12.94 22.70 8.16
CA GLY A 188 13.89 22.88 7.07
C GLY A 188 14.80 21.66 6.92
N VAL A 189 15.19 21.39 5.69
CA VAL A 189 16.09 20.30 5.35
C VAL A 189 17.24 20.88 4.58
N GLY A 190 18.47 20.55 4.92
CA GLY A 190 19.61 21.07 4.22
C GLY A 190 20.86 20.84 5.02
N TYR A 191 21.99 21.15 4.42
CA TYR A 191 23.22 21.28 5.17
C TYR A 191 23.24 22.64 5.84
N ASP A 192 23.85 22.74 7.02
CA ASP A 192 24.32 24.01 7.53
C ASP A 192 25.30 24.57 6.47
N SER A 193 24.86 25.59 5.73
CA SER A 193 25.63 26.20 4.66
C SER A 193 26.95 26.77 5.17
N GLN A 194 26.97 27.29 6.40
CA GLN A 194 28.18 27.78 7.04
C GLN A 194 29.14 26.64 7.35
N GLN A 195 28.64 25.51 7.86
CA GLN A 195 29.45 24.34 8.13
C GLN A 195 30.01 23.71 6.84
N ARG A 196 29.21 23.66 5.77
CA ARG A 196 29.64 23.20 4.44
C ARG A 196 30.77 24.07 3.90
N ASP A 197 30.55 25.38 3.85
CA ASP A 197 31.52 26.32 3.27
C ASP A 197 32.84 26.30 4.06
N LYS A 198 32.75 26.13 5.38
CA LYS A 198 33.91 25.88 6.24
C LYS A 198 34.66 24.59 5.84
N ILE A 199 33.95 23.48 5.65
CA ILE A 199 34.57 22.19 5.26
C ILE A 199 35.18 22.26 3.85
N ILE A 200 34.51 22.90 2.88
CA ILE A 200 35.05 23.10 1.52
C ILE A 200 36.33 23.93 1.61
N LYS A 201 36.33 25.01 2.39
CA LYS A 201 37.51 25.83 2.60
C LYS A 201 38.63 25.07 3.30
N GLU A 202 38.33 24.27 4.32
CA GLU A 202 39.32 23.47 5.07
C GLU A 202 39.92 22.33 4.23
N ILE A 203 39.11 21.59 3.46
CA ILE A 203 39.55 20.40 2.71
C ILE A 203 40.07 20.78 1.31
N LEU A 204 39.33 21.63 0.60
CA LEU A 204 39.59 21.96 -0.81
C LEU A 204 40.35 23.27 -0.96
N GLY A 205 40.41 24.12 0.07
CA GLY A 205 41.12 25.40 0.02
C GLY A 205 40.44 26.42 -0.89
N THR A 206 39.14 26.26 -1.15
CA THR A 206 38.37 27.15 -2.02
C THR A 206 37.04 27.51 -1.36
N GLU A 207 36.47 28.65 -1.77
CA GLU A 207 35.13 29.08 -1.37
C GLU A 207 34.10 28.85 -2.49
N THR A 208 34.55 28.39 -3.66
CA THR A 208 33.64 28.11 -4.78
C THR A 208 32.91 26.78 -4.58
N THR A 209 31.63 26.78 -4.93
CA THR A 209 30.80 25.57 -5.04
C THR A 209 30.61 25.12 -6.49
N ASN A 210 31.33 25.72 -7.44
CA ASN A 210 31.24 25.37 -8.86
C ASN A 210 31.78 23.94 -9.10
N SER A 211 30.95 23.09 -9.70
CA SER A 211 31.23 21.68 -9.96
C SER A 211 32.51 21.42 -10.76
N GLU A 212 32.78 22.20 -11.81
CA GLU A 212 33.98 22.02 -12.63
C GLU A 212 35.24 22.40 -11.87
N HIS A 213 35.16 23.46 -11.08
CA HIS A 213 36.28 23.92 -10.26
C HIS A 213 36.57 22.95 -9.10
N LEU A 214 35.52 22.41 -8.46
CA LEU A 214 35.65 21.36 -7.45
C LEU A 214 36.26 20.09 -8.05
N LYS A 215 35.87 19.70 -9.27
CA LYS A 215 36.44 18.56 -9.99
C LYS A 215 37.94 18.69 -10.19
N LYS A 216 38.36 19.83 -10.70
CA LYS A 216 39.75 20.14 -10.96
C LYS A 216 40.58 20.08 -9.67
N ILE A 217 40.11 20.70 -8.59
CA ILE A 217 40.83 20.69 -7.30
C ILE A 217 40.93 19.27 -6.73
N ILE A 218 39.85 18.48 -6.77
CA ILE A 218 39.83 17.13 -6.20
C ILE A 218 40.77 16.20 -6.99
N GLU A 219 40.79 16.31 -8.31
CA GLU A 219 41.70 15.55 -9.18
C GLU A 219 43.16 15.98 -8.99
N GLU A 220 43.45 17.28 -8.97
CA GLU A 220 44.80 17.82 -8.78
C GLU A 220 45.39 17.49 -7.41
N LYS A 221 44.58 17.60 -6.35
CA LYS A 221 45.02 17.32 -4.97
C LYS A 221 44.95 15.84 -4.61
N ASN A 222 44.38 14.99 -5.48
CA ASN A 222 44.22 13.54 -5.28
C ASN A 222 43.67 13.18 -3.88
N ILE A 223 42.69 13.96 -3.41
CA ILE A 223 42.25 13.99 -2.01
C ILE A 223 41.58 12.68 -1.60
N PHE A 224 40.85 12.04 -2.51
CA PHE A 224 40.05 10.86 -2.22
C PHE A 224 40.65 9.62 -2.90
N LYS A 225 41.42 8.82 -2.15
CA LYS A 225 41.80 7.44 -2.55
C LYS A 225 40.62 6.49 -2.29
N SER A 226 39.56 6.64 -3.07
CA SER A 226 38.31 5.89 -2.96
C SER A 226 38.08 5.04 -4.22
N SER A 227 37.22 4.03 -4.12
CA SER A 227 36.74 3.26 -5.28
C SER A 227 35.80 4.06 -6.20
N ARG A 228 35.43 5.29 -5.82
CA ARG A 228 34.54 6.18 -6.57
C ARG A 228 35.30 7.19 -7.41
N THR A 229 34.76 7.54 -8.57
CA THR A 229 35.33 8.57 -9.44
C THR A 229 35.06 9.98 -8.88
N THR A 230 35.89 10.96 -9.23
CA THR A 230 35.66 12.36 -8.85
C THR A 230 34.32 12.89 -9.35
N SER A 231 33.89 12.45 -10.54
CA SER A 231 32.58 12.81 -11.10
C SER A 231 31.44 12.33 -10.21
N GLU A 232 31.47 11.08 -9.76
CA GLU A 232 30.46 10.53 -8.84
C GLU A 232 30.42 11.27 -7.50
N ILE A 233 31.58 11.71 -7.00
CA ILE A 233 31.65 12.46 -5.74
C ILE A 233 30.96 13.82 -5.89
N ILE A 234 31.19 14.51 -7.01
CA ILE A 234 30.62 15.83 -7.29
C ILE A 234 29.13 15.74 -7.58
N ASP A 235 28.71 14.74 -8.36
CA ASP A 235 27.30 14.51 -8.62
C ASP A 235 26.53 14.27 -7.32
N ARG A 236 27.08 13.47 -6.40
CA ARG A 236 26.47 13.26 -5.07
C ARG A 236 26.54 14.49 -4.18
N PHE A 237 27.56 15.33 -4.32
CA PHE A 237 27.67 16.60 -3.60
C PHE A 237 26.60 17.60 -4.07
N ASN A 238 26.42 17.73 -5.38
CA ASN A 238 25.38 18.59 -5.98
C ASN A 238 23.99 18.10 -5.66
N GLN A 239 23.72 16.79 -5.82
CA GLN A 239 22.46 16.18 -5.40
C GLN A 239 22.14 16.44 -3.92
N LYS A 240 23.16 16.61 -3.08
CA LYS A 240 22.99 16.94 -1.66
C LYS A 240 22.77 18.43 -1.42
N ALA A 241 23.36 19.30 -2.25
CA ALA A 241 23.16 20.75 -2.20
C ALA A 241 21.77 21.16 -2.69
N ASP A 242 21.24 20.46 -3.70
CA ASP A 242 19.89 20.68 -4.26
C ASP A 242 18.75 20.17 -3.33
N MET A 243 19.11 19.57 -2.19
CA MET A 243 18.15 19.09 -1.18
C MET A 243 17.81 20.12 -0.11
N ILE A 244 18.23 21.39 -0.29
CA ILE A 244 17.91 22.45 0.65
C ILE A 244 16.45 22.87 0.50
N ILE A 245 15.72 22.79 1.60
CA ILE A 245 14.34 23.19 1.79
C ILE A 245 14.37 24.14 2.97
N GLN A 246 14.05 25.41 2.74
CA GLN A 246 13.99 26.39 3.81
C GLN A 246 12.86 26.03 4.79
N LYS A 247 12.98 26.50 6.03
CA LYS A 247 12.00 26.20 7.07
C LYS A 247 10.59 26.67 6.67
N GLU A 248 10.50 27.84 6.08
CA GLU A 248 9.24 28.46 5.63
C GLU A 248 8.58 27.62 4.54
N ASP A 249 9.34 27.18 3.54
CA ASP A 249 8.85 26.32 2.46
C ASP A 249 8.45 24.94 2.99
N GLY A 250 9.28 24.37 3.89
CA GLY A 250 8.99 23.12 4.55
C GLY A 250 7.68 23.15 5.35
N LEU A 251 7.41 24.24 6.07
CA LEU A 251 6.13 24.42 6.79
C LEU A 251 4.94 24.45 5.83
N LYS A 252 5.01 25.24 4.75
CA LYS A 252 3.94 25.34 3.74
C LYS A 252 3.65 23.98 3.10
N ILE A 253 4.69 23.23 2.77
CA ILE A 253 4.53 21.90 2.16
C ILE A 253 3.91 20.91 3.16
N VAL A 254 4.31 20.95 4.42
CA VAL A 254 3.68 20.11 5.45
C VAL A 254 2.22 20.47 5.62
N GLU A 255 1.87 21.75 5.70
CA GLU A 255 0.48 22.22 5.76
C GLU A 255 -0.33 21.71 4.56
N LEU A 256 0.20 21.85 3.35
CA LEU A 256 -0.42 21.36 2.13
C LEU A 256 -0.69 19.85 2.17
N ILE A 257 0.28 19.05 2.64
CA ILE A 257 0.09 17.59 2.83
C ILE A 257 -1.00 17.31 3.88
N ARG A 258 -1.09 18.11 4.94
CA ARG A 258 -2.12 17.94 5.98
C ARG A 258 -3.51 18.27 5.46
N GLU A 259 -3.66 19.35 4.70
CA GLU A 259 -4.93 19.70 4.09
C GLU A 259 -5.38 18.63 3.10
N TYR A 260 -4.48 18.11 2.26
CA TYR A 260 -4.77 16.96 1.39
C TYR A 260 -5.28 15.75 2.18
N GLN A 261 -4.62 15.39 3.30
CA GLN A 261 -5.02 14.27 4.17
C GLN A 261 -6.39 14.45 4.85
N LYS A 262 -6.89 15.69 4.96
CA LYS A 262 -8.20 15.98 5.56
C LYS A 262 -9.35 15.81 4.58
N ILE A 263 -9.08 15.81 3.27
CA ILE A 263 -10.10 15.61 2.23
C ILE A 263 -10.56 14.15 2.29
N ASN A 264 -11.71 13.95 2.91
CA ASN A 264 -12.35 12.67 3.11
C ASN A 264 -13.86 12.91 3.05
N GLY A 265 -14.66 11.92 2.65
CA GLY A 265 -16.10 12.06 2.63
C GLY A 265 -16.78 11.09 1.69
N ASN A 266 -18.09 11.23 1.51
CA ASN A 266 -18.78 10.56 0.41
C ASN A 266 -18.19 11.04 -0.93
N ILE A 267 -18.37 10.27 -2.01
CA ILE A 267 -17.64 10.52 -3.27
C ILE A 267 -17.99 11.90 -3.87
N ASP A 268 -19.24 12.35 -3.78
CA ASP A 268 -19.65 13.65 -4.31
C ASP A 268 -19.01 14.81 -3.54
N GLU A 269 -19.09 14.77 -2.20
CA GLU A 269 -18.45 15.75 -1.31
C GLU A 269 -16.93 15.72 -1.45
N TYR A 270 -16.34 14.53 -1.54
CA TYR A 270 -14.91 14.35 -1.74
C TYR A 270 -14.45 15.02 -3.04
N ASN A 271 -15.16 14.78 -4.16
CA ASN A 271 -14.83 15.40 -5.45
C ASN A 271 -14.94 16.94 -5.38
N GLN A 272 -15.96 17.48 -4.71
CA GLN A 272 -16.11 18.92 -4.52
C GLN A 272 -14.96 19.51 -3.70
N ASN A 273 -14.61 18.87 -2.58
CA ASN A 273 -13.54 19.31 -1.69
C ASN A 273 -12.16 19.18 -2.35
N LEU A 274 -11.94 18.13 -3.15
CA LEU A 274 -10.71 17.93 -3.91
C LEU A 274 -10.54 19.01 -4.99
N ASN A 275 -11.59 19.30 -5.77
CA ASN A 275 -11.56 20.36 -6.77
C ASN A 275 -11.28 21.72 -6.15
N LYS A 276 -11.94 22.03 -5.02
CA LYS A 276 -11.68 23.25 -4.27
C LYS A 276 -10.22 23.32 -3.80
N PHE A 277 -9.70 22.23 -3.25
CA PHE A 277 -8.29 22.15 -2.82
C PHE A 277 -7.31 22.38 -3.98
N ILE A 278 -7.55 21.77 -5.14
CA ILE A 278 -6.72 21.97 -6.34
C ILE A 278 -6.70 23.46 -6.74
N MET A 279 -7.86 24.13 -6.72
CA MET A 279 -7.97 25.54 -7.04
C MET A 279 -7.30 26.45 -6.00
N ASP A 280 -7.54 26.20 -4.72
CA ASP A 280 -7.01 27.01 -3.61
C ASP A 280 -5.47 26.99 -3.54
N TYR A 281 -4.85 25.89 -4.00
CA TYR A 281 -3.39 25.68 -3.98
C TYR A 281 -2.71 25.69 -5.36
N ASP A 282 -3.43 26.03 -6.43
CA ASP A 282 -2.93 26.11 -7.81
C ASP A 282 -2.23 24.82 -8.30
N LEU A 283 -2.85 23.67 -8.03
CA LEU A 283 -2.32 22.34 -8.37
C LEU A 283 -2.82 21.81 -9.72
N ASN A 284 -2.76 22.62 -10.78
CA ASN A 284 -3.38 22.27 -12.07
C ASN A 284 -2.78 21.03 -12.76
N ASP A 285 -1.54 20.65 -12.42
CA ASP A 285 -0.88 19.45 -12.94
C ASP A 285 -1.28 18.17 -12.16
N PHE A 286 -2.12 18.29 -11.13
CA PHE A 286 -2.58 17.14 -10.35
C PHE A 286 -3.65 16.34 -11.11
N GLU A 287 -3.26 15.15 -11.57
CA GLU A 287 -4.18 14.20 -12.19
C GLU A 287 -5.03 13.49 -11.12
N ASP A 288 -6.29 13.91 -11.01
CA ASP A 288 -7.24 13.50 -9.97
C ASP A 288 -7.99 12.19 -10.24
N ASN A 289 -7.78 11.55 -11.41
CA ASN A 289 -8.39 10.29 -11.85
C ASN A 289 -9.90 10.17 -11.56
N THR A 290 -10.64 11.28 -11.58
CA THR A 290 -12.06 11.40 -11.18
C THR A 290 -12.99 10.40 -11.87
N GLU A 291 -12.69 9.97 -13.09
CA GLU A 291 -13.46 8.94 -13.81
C GLU A 291 -13.56 7.62 -13.02
N THR A 292 -12.48 7.19 -12.37
CA THR A 292 -12.44 5.96 -11.57
C THR A 292 -13.39 6.08 -10.38
N LEU A 293 -13.37 7.21 -9.67
CA LEU A 293 -14.24 7.45 -8.52
C LEU A 293 -15.71 7.49 -8.92
N ASN A 294 -16.03 8.11 -10.06
CA ASN A 294 -17.40 8.21 -10.54
C ASN A 294 -17.96 6.82 -10.88
N LYS A 295 -17.19 5.97 -11.57
CA LYS A 295 -17.61 4.58 -11.86
C LYS A 295 -17.76 3.73 -10.60
N LEU A 296 -16.89 3.91 -9.61
CA LEU A 296 -17.03 3.26 -8.30
C LEU A 296 -18.27 3.76 -7.55
N ASN A 297 -18.60 5.06 -7.64
CA ASN A 297 -19.79 5.64 -7.05
C ASN A 297 -21.07 5.07 -7.69
N GLU A 298 -21.10 4.99 -9.01
CA GLU A 298 -22.22 4.38 -9.77
C GLU A 298 -22.45 2.92 -9.34
N LEU A 299 -21.37 2.15 -9.28
CA LEU A 299 -21.42 0.76 -8.82
C LEU A 299 -22.04 0.68 -7.42
N CYS A 300 -21.52 1.45 -6.47
CA CYS A 300 -21.95 1.38 -5.08
C CYS A 300 -23.38 1.89 -4.90
N SER A 301 -23.75 2.96 -5.59
CA SER A 301 -25.10 3.55 -5.56
C SER A 301 -26.15 2.59 -6.13
N SER A 302 -25.79 1.78 -7.13
CA SER A 302 -26.68 0.75 -7.68
C SER A 302 -26.87 -0.45 -6.75
N SER A 303 -25.95 -0.66 -5.80
CA SER A 303 -26.00 -1.77 -4.87
C SER A 303 -26.86 -1.45 -3.66
N LYS A 304 -27.98 -2.17 -3.52
CA LYS A 304 -28.86 -2.06 -2.34
C LYS A 304 -28.15 -2.42 -1.03
N SER A 305 -27.01 -3.11 -1.10
CA SER A 305 -26.26 -3.57 0.07
C SER A 305 -25.32 -2.52 0.66
N VAL A 306 -24.97 -1.49 -0.11
CA VAL A 306 -24.11 -0.43 0.39
C VAL A 306 -24.95 0.60 1.12
N ASN A 307 -24.67 0.82 2.40
CA ASN A 307 -25.29 1.85 3.22
C ASN A 307 -24.56 3.17 3.08
N GLU A 308 -23.23 3.13 3.10
CA GLU A 308 -22.37 4.31 3.03
C GLU A 308 -21.09 3.98 2.25
N VAL A 309 -20.61 4.93 1.47
CA VAL A 309 -19.29 4.91 0.83
C VAL A 309 -18.52 6.14 1.27
N ILE A 310 -17.32 5.94 1.82
CA ILE A 310 -16.42 7.03 2.18
C ILE A 310 -15.10 6.85 1.45
N PHE A 311 -14.66 7.88 0.73
CA PHE A 311 -13.31 7.96 0.18
C PHE A 311 -12.39 8.66 1.18
N LEU A 312 -11.19 8.11 1.39
CA LEU A 312 -10.22 8.54 2.39
C LEU A 312 -8.87 8.81 1.74
N ASN A 313 -8.39 10.06 1.80
CA ASN A 313 -7.02 10.38 1.39
C ASN A 313 -5.98 9.85 2.37
N ASN A 314 -6.33 9.77 3.66
CA ASN A 314 -5.45 9.31 4.72
C ASN A 314 -5.49 7.78 4.94
N PHE A 315 -5.95 7.01 3.94
CA PHE A 315 -6.03 5.55 3.99
C PHE A 315 -4.64 4.91 3.99
N ARG A 316 -4.10 4.66 5.20
CA ARG A 316 -2.71 4.19 5.40
C ARG A 316 -2.55 2.96 6.29
N ASN A 317 -3.64 2.44 6.87
CA ASN A 317 -3.59 1.36 7.87
C ASN A 317 -3.56 -0.05 7.23
N THR A 318 -3.12 -0.17 5.99
CA THR A 318 -3.19 -1.40 5.19
C THR A 318 -1.82 -2.03 4.96
N ILE A 319 -1.86 -3.19 4.32
CA ILE A 319 -0.68 -4.00 4.01
C ILE A 319 0.23 -3.22 3.03
N GLU A 320 1.54 -3.20 3.31
CA GLU A 320 2.52 -2.34 2.63
C GLU A 320 2.71 -2.64 1.12
N PHE A 321 2.20 -3.78 0.63
CA PHE A 321 2.35 -4.18 -0.77
C PHE A 321 1.32 -3.55 -1.73
N TYR A 322 0.28 -2.89 -1.23
CA TYR A 322 -0.69 -2.21 -2.10
C TYR A 322 -0.05 -1.01 -2.82
N ASP A 323 -0.48 -0.75 -4.05
CA ASP A 323 0.03 0.36 -4.88
C ASP A 323 -1.02 1.07 -5.74
N GLY A 324 -2.30 0.73 -5.59
CA GLY A 324 -3.43 1.36 -6.29
C GLY A 324 -4.65 1.56 -5.41
N LEU A 325 -5.82 1.14 -5.92
CA LEU A 325 -7.08 1.08 -5.17
C LEU A 325 -6.87 0.29 -3.88
N ILE A 326 -7.46 0.77 -2.79
CA ILE A 326 -7.56 0.06 -1.51
C ILE A 326 -8.99 0.19 -1.03
N PHE A 327 -9.51 -0.87 -0.42
CA PHE A 327 -10.81 -0.83 0.22
C PHE A 327 -10.90 -1.68 1.49
N GLU A 328 -11.80 -1.28 2.37
CA GLU A 328 -12.25 -2.08 3.51
C GLU A 328 -13.77 -2.03 3.59
N ILE A 329 -14.38 -3.15 3.95
CA ILE A 329 -15.82 -3.25 4.17
C ILE A 329 -16.07 -3.56 5.64
N PHE A 330 -16.91 -2.74 6.25
CA PHE A 330 -17.35 -2.89 7.64
C PHE A 330 -18.85 -3.17 7.70
N ASP A 331 -19.30 -3.71 8.82
CA ASP A 331 -20.72 -3.69 9.14
C ASP A 331 -21.23 -2.24 9.35
N THR A 332 -22.54 -2.05 9.39
CA THR A 332 -23.13 -0.71 9.51
C THR A 332 -22.79 0.02 10.81
N SER A 333 -22.44 -0.69 11.89
CA SER A 333 -21.98 -0.06 13.12
C SER A 333 -20.51 0.38 13.06
N GLY A 334 -19.74 -0.12 12.08
CA GLY A 334 -18.30 0.10 11.99
C GLY A 334 -17.47 -0.71 12.99
N THR A 335 -18.08 -1.67 13.69
CA THR A 335 -17.43 -2.49 14.72
C THR A 335 -16.62 -3.62 14.10
N TYR A 336 -17.22 -4.34 13.16
CA TYR A 336 -16.64 -5.53 12.55
C TYR A 336 -16.08 -5.17 11.18
N ARG A 337 -14.76 -5.34 11.01
CA ARG A 337 -14.12 -5.30 9.69
C ARG A 337 -14.35 -6.64 9.02
N LEU A 338 -15.09 -6.67 7.92
CA LEU A 338 -15.52 -7.88 7.24
C LEU A 338 -14.59 -8.28 6.09
N ILE A 339 -14.16 -7.32 5.29
CA ILE A 339 -13.28 -7.53 4.12
C ILE A 339 -12.22 -6.42 4.06
N SER A 340 -11.02 -6.75 3.59
CA SER A 340 -10.03 -5.78 3.11
C SER A 340 -9.46 -6.27 1.79
N GLY A 341 -9.19 -5.32 0.88
CA GLY A 341 -8.64 -5.62 -0.43
C GLY A 341 -7.97 -4.42 -1.07
N GLY A 342 -7.44 -4.64 -2.26
CA GLY A 342 -6.78 -3.60 -3.05
C GLY A 342 -5.91 -4.15 -4.17
N ARG A 343 -5.27 -3.22 -4.88
CA ARG A 343 -4.37 -3.46 -6.01
C ARG A 343 -2.91 -3.45 -5.58
N TYR A 344 -2.13 -4.39 -6.10
CA TYR A 344 -0.75 -4.64 -5.67
C TYR A 344 0.13 -5.11 -6.85
N ASP A 345 0.16 -4.35 -7.94
CA ASP A 345 0.88 -4.71 -9.17
C ASP A 345 2.39 -4.90 -8.92
N LYS A 346 3.01 -4.05 -8.08
CA LYS A 346 4.44 -4.12 -7.69
C LYS A 346 4.80 -5.38 -6.91
N LEU A 347 3.84 -6.02 -6.23
CA LEU A 347 4.08 -7.28 -5.52
C LEU A 347 4.50 -8.36 -6.52
N LEU A 348 3.80 -8.49 -7.64
CA LEU A 348 4.09 -9.53 -8.63
C LEU A 348 5.49 -9.39 -9.22
N LYS A 349 5.89 -8.15 -9.52
CA LYS A 349 7.25 -7.85 -9.98
C LYS A 349 8.31 -8.23 -8.93
N SER A 350 8.03 -7.98 -7.67
CA SER A 350 8.94 -8.31 -6.57
C SER A 350 9.01 -9.83 -6.32
N LEU A 351 7.96 -10.58 -6.68
CA LEU A 351 7.93 -12.05 -6.70
C LEU A 351 8.61 -12.66 -7.94
N GLY A 352 9.17 -11.84 -8.83
CA GLY A 352 9.91 -12.30 -10.01
C GLY A 352 9.07 -12.51 -11.26
N SER A 353 7.93 -11.84 -11.42
CA SER A 353 7.21 -11.86 -12.70
C SER A 353 8.03 -11.18 -13.81
N ASP A 354 8.36 -11.93 -14.87
CA ASP A 354 9.06 -11.41 -16.06
C ASP A 354 8.16 -10.51 -16.93
N GLU A 355 6.85 -10.70 -16.82
CA GLU A 355 5.83 -9.97 -17.57
C GLU A 355 5.21 -8.84 -16.74
N GLN A 356 4.58 -7.89 -17.43
CA GLN A 356 3.87 -6.78 -16.81
C GLN A 356 2.50 -7.23 -16.29
N LEU A 357 2.51 -8.08 -15.27
CA LEU A 357 1.32 -8.54 -14.59
C LEU A 357 0.76 -7.48 -13.65
N CYS A 358 -0.56 -7.39 -13.61
CA CYS A 358 -1.31 -6.62 -12.63
C CYS A 358 -2.04 -7.58 -11.69
N ALA A 359 -2.30 -7.13 -10.45
CA ALA A 359 -3.11 -7.89 -9.51
C ALA A 359 -3.98 -7.02 -8.63
N VAL A 360 -5.19 -7.52 -8.38
CA VAL A 360 -6.14 -6.95 -7.44
C VAL A 360 -6.87 -8.08 -6.71
N GLY A 361 -7.17 -7.87 -5.44
CA GLY A 361 -7.67 -8.93 -4.58
C GLY A 361 -8.39 -8.46 -3.33
N PHE A 362 -9.01 -9.40 -2.62
CA PHE A 362 -9.48 -9.18 -1.25
C PHE A 362 -9.41 -10.45 -0.41
N ALA A 363 -9.37 -10.24 0.91
CA ALA A 363 -9.54 -11.28 1.91
C ALA A 363 -10.64 -10.89 2.91
N THR A 364 -11.41 -11.90 3.32
CA THR A 364 -12.41 -11.82 4.38
C THR A 364 -11.76 -12.03 5.75
N TYR A 365 -12.28 -11.37 6.78
CA TYR A 365 -11.91 -11.59 8.17
C TYR A 365 -12.91 -12.57 8.79
N ASN A 366 -12.71 -13.88 8.59
CA ASN A 366 -13.74 -14.88 8.91
C ASN A 366 -14.08 -14.93 10.40
N ASN A 367 -13.11 -14.65 11.28
CA ASN A 367 -13.35 -14.52 12.72
C ASN A 367 -14.31 -13.36 13.04
N GLU A 368 -14.11 -12.19 12.42
CA GLU A 368 -14.95 -11.00 12.63
C GLU A 368 -16.33 -11.18 12.02
N ILE A 369 -16.40 -11.80 10.83
CA ILE A 369 -17.67 -12.18 10.20
C ILE A 369 -18.45 -13.14 11.12
N ASN A 370 -17.79 -14.15 11.70
CA ASN A 370 -18.47 -15.10 12.58
C ASN A 370 -19.01 -14.39 13.83
N LYS A 371 -18.20 -13.53 14.47
CA LYS A 371 -18.65 -12.69 15.61
C LYS A 371 -19.85 -11.80 15.24
N TYR A 372 -19.82 -11.19 14.06
CA TYR A 372 -20.94 -10.40 13.55
C TYR A 372 -22.22 -11.24 13.44
N LEU A 373 -22.14 -12.42 12.79
CA LEU A 373 -23.29 -13.30 12.60
C LEU A 373 -23.86 -13.79 13.93
N GLU A 374 -23.00 -14.17 14.88
CA GLU A 374 -23.41 -14.56 16.24
C GLU A 374 -24.12 -13.41 16.98
N SER A 375 -23.61 -12.18 16.86
CA SER A 375 -24.22 -10.99 17.47
C SER A 375 -25.63 -10.71 16.95
N LYS A 376 -25.88 -10.98 15.66
CA LYS A 376 -27.20 -10.82 15.04
C LYS A 376 -28.19 -11.90 15.48
N SER A 377 -27.73 -13.14 15.66
CA SER A 377 -28.57 -14.22 16.18
C SER A 377 -28.98 -13.97 17.63
N ASN A 378 -28.10 -13.40 18.47
CA ASN A 378 -28.39 -13.14 19.88
C ASN A 378 -29.28 -11.90 20.12
N GLY A 379 -29.33 -10.96 19.18
CA GLY A 379 -30.16 -9.75 19.26
C GLY A 379 -31.61 -9.91 18.77
N GLN A 380 -32.01 -11.11 18.31
CA GLN A 380 -33.36 -11.41 17.81
C GLN A 380 -34.27 -12.15 18.81
N ASN A 381 -33.85 -12.31 20.08
CA ASN A 381 -34.64 -12.95 21.14
C ASN A 381 -35.32 -11.95 22.07
#